data_AF-A0A946KAY8-F1
#
_entry.id   AF-A0A946KAY8-F1
#
_cell.length_a   1.000
_cell.length_b   1.000
_cell.length_c   1.000
_cell.angle_alpha   90.00
_cell.angle_beta   90.00
_cell.angle_gamma   90.00
#
_symmetry.space_group_name_H-M   'P 1'
#
loop_
_entity.id
_entity.type
_entity.pdbx_description
1 polymer ?
#
loop_
_entity_poly.entity_id
_entity_poly.type
_entity_poly.pdbx_seq_one_letter_code
_entity_poly.pdbx_strand_id
1 'polypeptide(L)'
;MGEIEDMNVPEDSREYSPPPKTFWKTIAALGPGIILASSIVGSGELIATTVVGAKVGFGLLWLIILGCAVKVAVQVEIGRNAITWGRTPLASFDRVPGPRLGGRGWIYWCWAVMMILIVVQQGGILAGVGQSLAAAMPLTTAGRVSGDLHAEVAAAEVDVALQKRRGSEDWVAAKEKLETLRLQSEELQFPHDASIYSILMALVTGVMLASGRYGLIEKFSLVLVLAFTVFTFLAVVMLQFDANWAVTGEELVSGLTPSFNGNHGGFSVALAALGIIGVGAAELMVYPYWCLEKGYGKSVGSRSLTDGWARNAKGWMRVMQLDAWTSMVVYTMVTVFFYMLGAATLGRLGLVPSGNEMVRTLGQMYVPIFGAWVQQVFLLGAFAVLYSTFFVAAAGNSRMVADGLVLAGLLKGDEQSRRNAVRVTCVVWVLAALAMAFLFRAPVAMVLASGVAQALMLGALAVAVLYFRYRDIDERLAPGRSWDVLLWCSAIGFFGIAGWTVWHKATEILAFLSL
;
A
#
# COMPACT_ATOMS: atom_id res chain seq x y z
N MET A 1 20.38 41.02 39.47
CA MET A 1 21.42 40.47 38.58
C MET A 1 22.07 39.32 39.31
N GLY A 2 21.60 38.10 39.06
CA GLY A 2 22.23 36.87 39.50
C GLY A 2 22.36 36.01 38.26
N GLU A 3 23.59 35.83 37.81
CA GLU A 3 23.95 34.96 36.69
C GLU A 3 23.57 33.53 37.07
N ILE A 4 22.65 32.94 36.32
CA ILE A 4 22.45 31.49 36.33
C ILE A 4 23.59 30.94 35.49
N GLU A 5 24.63 30.49 36.18
CA GLU A 5 25.71 29.69 35.64
C GLU A 5 25.14 28.57 34.76
N ASP A 6 25.53 28.57 33.48
CA ASP A 6 25.33 27.45 32.56
C ASP A 6 25.95 26.19 33.21
N MET A 7 25.11 25.34 33.79
CA MET A 7 25.50 24.00 34.18
C MET A 7 25.85 23.22 32.92
N ASN A 8 27.12 23.28 32.54
CA ASN A 8 27.74 22.49 31.51
C ASN A 8 27.83 21.04 32.03
N VAL A 9 26.70 20.32 31.99
CA VAL A 9 26.67 18.88 32.24
C VAL A 9 27.53 18.23 31.16
N PRO A 10 28.62 17.52 31.52
CA PRO A 10 29.45 16.87 30.51
C PRO A 10 28.61 15.84 29.76
N GLU A 11 28.39 16.08 28.46
CA GLU A 11 27.67 15.16 27.58
C GLU A 11 28.45 13.84 27.47
N ASP A 12 27.93 12.76 28.06
CA ASP A 12 28.44 11.43 27.76
C ASP A 12 27.98 11.08 26.33
N SER A 13 28.88 11.29 25.37
CA SER A 13 28.73 10.95 23.94
C SER A 13 28.34 9.48 23.67
N ARG A 14 28.22 8.64 24.71
CA ARG A 14 27.74 7.25 24.67
C ARG A 14 26.23 7.12 24.55
N GLU A 15 25.44 8.17 24.77
CA GLU A 15 23.97 8.05 24.87
C GLU A 15 23.24 8.16 23.51
N TYR A 16 23.86 8.74 22.48
CA TYR A 16 23.29 8.85 21.13
C TYR A 16 24.36 8.85 20.04
N SER A 17 23.98 8.50 18.81
CA SER A 17 24.89 8.43 17.66
C SER A 17 24.66 9.62 16.71
N PRO A 18 25.71 10.36 16.30
CA PRO A 18 25.54 11.53 15.45
C PRO A 18 24.96 11.15 14.07
N PRO A 19 24.14 12.03 13.45
CA PRO A 19 23.60 11.79 12.13
C PRO A 19 24.70 11.71 11.06
N PRO A 20 24.48 10.98 9.96
CA PRO A 20 25.43 10.93 8.85
C PRO A 20 25.67 12.33 8.26
N LYS A 21 26.95 12.69 8.08
CA LYS A 21 27.37 14.02 7.56
C LYS A 21 27.57 14.05 6.04
N THR A 22 27.74 12.90 5.42
CA THR A 22 28.06 12.78 3.98
C THR A 22 26.89 12.15 3.23
N PHE A 23 26.63 12.63 2.01
CA PHE A 23 25.54 12.14 1.15
C PHE A 23 25.45 10.60 1.06
N TRP A 24 26.57 9.92 0.80
CA TRP A 24 26.60 8.45 0.72
C TRP A 24 26.25 7.73 2.02
N LYS A 25 26.67 8.27 3.17
CA LYS A 25 26.28 7.73 4.49
C LYS A 25 24.81 7.99 4.79
N THR A 26 24.26 9.11 4.31
CA THR A 26 22.83 9.39 4.42
C THR A 26 22.01 8.40 3.59
N ILE A 27 22.40 8.14 2.34
CA ILE A 27 21.76 7.12 1.49
C ILE A 27 21.84 5.73 2.15
N ALA A 28 23.00 5.35 2.69
CA ALA A 28 23.16 4.07 3.37
C ALA A 28 22.33 3.95 4.66
N ALA A 29 21.92 5.07 5.25
CA ALA A 29 21.06 5.09 6.43
C ALA A 29 19.57 4.93 6.09
N LEU A 30 19.17 5.20 4.84
CA LEU A 30 17.80 5.01 4.36
C LEU A 30 17.40 3.53 4.40
N GLY A 31 16.10 3.25 4.38
CA GLY A 31 15.60 1.87 4.45
C GLY A 31 14.11 1.77 4.78
N PRO A 32 13.66 2.35 5.90
CA PRO A 32 12.24 2.31 6.30
C PRO A 32 11.30 2.79 5.20
N GLY A 33 11.67 3.85 4.48
CA GLY A 33 10.92 4.37 3.34
C GLY A 33 10.88 3.41 2.15
N ILE A 34 11.96 2.71 1.85
CA ILE A 34 11.97 1.72 0.75
C ILE A 34 11.10 0.51 1.10
N ILE A 35 11.14 0.04 2.35
CA ILE A 35 10.26 -1.02 2.83
C ILE A 35 8.80 -0.57 2.70
N LEU A 36 8.49 0.67 3.07
CA LEU A 36 7.16 1.24 2.89
C LEU A 36 6.74 1.31 1.42
N ALA A 37 7.61 1.81 0.55
CA ALA A 37 7.35 1.85 -0.89
C ALA A 37 7.10 0.44 -1.45
N SER A 38 7.77 -0.59 -0.92
CA SER A 38 7.58 -1.98 -1.30
C SER A 38 6.31 -2.65 -0.82
N SER A 39 5.75 -2.20 0.31
CA SER A 39 4.43 -2.65 0.73
C SER A 39 3.34 -1.97 -0.09
N ILE A 40 3.57 -0.72 -0.49
CA ILE A 40 2.63 0.05 -1.29
C ILE A 40 2.59 -0.52 -2.69
N VAL A 41 3.69 -0.39 -3.46
CA VAL A 41 3.84 -0.82 -4.85
C VAL A 41 3.53 -2.31 -4.95
N GLY A 42 2.28 -2.60 -5.27
CA GLY A 42 1.64 -3.82 -4.77
C GLY A 42 0.29 -4.12 -5.38
N SER A 43 -0.55 -4.77 -4.58
CA SER A 43 -1.96 -4.97 -4.91
C SER A 43 -2.74 -3.66 -5.03
N GLY A 44 -2.37 -2.61 -4.29
CA GLY A 44 -3.03 -1.31 -4.36
C GLY A 44 -2.91 -0.70 -5.76
N GLU A 45 -1.72 -0.64 -6.31
CA GLU A 45 -1.46 -0.04 -7.62
C GLU A 45 -1.80 -0.97 -8.77
N LEU A 46 -1.46 -2.26 -8.64
CA LEU A 46 -1.72 -3.24 -9.69
C LEU A 46 -3.23 -3.48 -9.89
N ILE A 47 -4.03 -3.37 -8.83
CA ILE A 47 -5.49 -3.65 -8.86
C ILE A 47 -6.31 -2.36 -8.78
N ALA A 48 -6.20 -1.61 -7.69
CA ALA A 48 -7.10 -0.48 -7.46
C ALA A 48 -6.77 0.68 -8.39
N THR A 49 -5.50 1.07 -8.50
CA THR A 49 -5.10 2.20 -9.35
C THR A 49 -5.36 1.95 -10.84
N THR A 50 -5.05 0.77 -11.35
CA THR A 50 -5.38 0.37 -12.74
C THR A 50 -6.88 0.37 -13.00
N VAL A 51 -7.69 -0.16 -12.08
CA VAL A 51 -9.16 -0.15 -12.21
C VAL A 51 -9.71 1.27 -12.17
N VAL A 52 -9.18 2.15 -11.32
CA VAL A 52 -9.58 3.57 -11.30
C VAL A 52 -9.21 4.24 -12.62
N GLY A 53 -7.98 4.06 -13.11
CA GLY A 53 -7.57 4.57 -14.41
C GLY A 53 -8.47 4.06 -15.54
N ALA A 54 -8.84 2.77 -15.52
CA ALA A 54 -9.75 2.16 -16.48
C ALA A 54 -11.16 2.77 -16.45
N LYS A 55 -11.72 2.99 -15.25
CA LYS A 55 -13.09 3.49 -15.09
C LYS A 55 -13.23 4.99 -15.35
N VAL A 56 -12.20 5.76 -14.99
CA VAL A 56 -12.27 7.22 -14.88
C VAL A 56 -11.47 7.91 -16.00
N GLY A 57 -10.60 7.17 -16.70
CA GLY A 57 -9.69 7.72 -17.69
C GLY A 57 -8.64 8.63 -17.04
N PHE A 58 -8.13 9.61 -17.79
CA PHE A 58 -7.04 10.48 -17.31
C PHE A 58 -7.47 11.54 -16.30
N GLY A 59 -8.74 11.95 -16.29
CA GLY A 59 -9.21 13.19 -15.66
C GLY A 59 -9.04 13.33 -14.14
N LEU A 60 -8.79 12.25 -13.39
CA LEU A 60 -8.55 12.29 -11.94
C LEU A 60 -7.10 11.96 -11.54
N LEU A 61 -6.16 11.99 -12.48
CA LEU A 61 -4.74 11.75 -12.18
C LEU A 61 -4.19 12.76 -11.15
N TRP A 62 -4.56 14.04 -11.23
CA TRP A 62 -4.18 15.07 -10.27
C TRP A 62 -4.57 14.73 -8.84
N LEU A 63 -5.75 14.12 -8.65
CA LEU A 63 -6.28 13.75 -7.35
C LEU A 63 -5.49 12.59 -6.73
N ILE A 64 -5.05 11.64 -7.55
CA ILE A 64 -4.20 10.52 -7.13
C ILE A 64 -2.82 11.02 -6.71
N ILE A 65 -2.20 11.90 -7.50
CA ILE A 65 -0.89 12.50 -7.18
C ILE A 65 -0.98 13.31 -5.89
N LEU A 66 -2.02 14.15 -5.76
CA LEU A 66 -2.26 14.94 -4.56
C LEU A 66 -2.46 14.02 -3.34
N GLY A 67 -3.29 12.99 -3.46
CA GLY A 67 -3.51 12.01 -2.39
C GLY A 67 -2.23 11.35 -1.91
N CYS A 68 -1.35 10.97 -2.83
CA CYS A 68 -0.05 10.36 -2.52
C CYS A 68 0.93 11.33 -1.84
N ALA A 69 1.00 12.57 -2.33
CA ALA A 69 1.94 13.59 -1.85
C ALA A 69 1.56 14.09 -0.45
N VAL A 70 0.28 14.32 -0.20
CA VAL A 70 -0.19 14.94 1.04
C VAL A 70 -0.02 13.99 2.25
N LYS A 71 -0.14 12.68 2.04
CA LYS A 71 0.05 11.65 3.08
C LYS A 71 1.44 11.67 3.75
N VAL A 72 2.49 12.13 3.05
CA VAL A 72 3.87 12.13 3.57
C VAL A 72 4.02 13.00 4.83
N ALA A 73 3.23 14.07 4.96
CA ALA A 73 3.31 14.95 6.12
C ALA A 73 2.87 14.22 7.40
N VAL A 74 1.78 13.45 7.29
CA VAL A 74 1.27 12.60 8.37
C VAL A 74 2.29 11.51 8.70
N GLN A 75 2.86 10.85 7.69
CA GLN A 75 3.91 9.83 7.87
C GLN A 75 5.10 10.37 8.67
N VAL A 76 5.59 11.57 8.31
CA VAL A 76 6.71 12.22 8.99
C VAL A 76 6.35 12.64 10.42
N GLU A 77 5.12 13.11 10.68
CA GLU A 77 4.69 13.47 12.04
C GLU A 77 4.61 12.26 12.98
N ILE A 78 3.99 11.17 12.53
CA ILE A 78 3.94 9.93 13.32
C ILE A 78 5.36 9.40 13.55
N GLY A 79 6.20 9.43 12.51
CA GLY A 79 7.61 9.08 12.60
C GLY A 79 8.37 9.92 13.62
N ARG A 80 8.18 11.26 13.58
CA ARG A 80 8.82 12.21 14.50
C ARG A 80 8.43 11.88 15.94
N ASN A 81 7.14 11.66 16.19
CA ASN A 81 6.67 11.33 17.53
C ASN A 81 7.32 10.03 18.04
N ALA A 82 7.36 8.98 17.22
CA ALA A 82 7.96 7.70 17.61
C ALA A 82 9.46 7.82 17.93
N ILE A 83 10.25 8.48 17.07
CA ILE A 83 11.71 8.58 17.28
C ILE A 83 12.09 9.56 18.40
N THR A 84 11.25 10.57 18.67
CA THR A 84 11.52 11.58 19.71
C THR A 84 11.20 11.05 21.10
N TRP A 85 10.09 10.32 21.23
CA TRP A 85 9.62 9.80 22.51
C TRP A 85 10.09 8.39 22.82
N GLY A 86 10.64 7.67 21.84
CA GLY A 86 11.12 6.29 22.00
C GLY A 86 10.00 5.27 22.28
N ARG A 87 8.74 5.64 22.00
CA ARG A 87 7.55 4.80 22.21
C ARG A 87 7.00 4.31 20.87
N THR A 88 6.26 3.20 20.88
CA THR A 88 5.61 2.68 19.69
C THR A 88 4.50 3.62 19.20
N PRO A 89 4.20 3.65 17.90
CA PRO A 89 3.09 4.43 17.36
C PRO A 89 1.75 4.14 18.03
N LEU A 90 1.45 2.86 18.31
CA LEU A 90 0.22 2.47 18.99
C LEU A 90 0.13 3.03 20.41
N ALA A 91 1.24 3.01 21.16
CA ALA A 91 1.30 3.65 22.47
C ALA A 91 1.09 5.16 22.38
N SER A 92 1.59 5.82 21.33
CA SER A 92 1.31 7.23 21.06
C SER A 92 -0.17 7.48 20.76
N PHE A 93 -0.80 6.64 19.94
CA PHE A 93 -2.21 6.77 19.57
C PHE A 93 -3.15 6.56 20.77
N ASP A 94 -2.82 5.64 21.69
CA ASP A 94 -3.61 5.39 22.91
C ASP A 94 -3.64 6.60 23.87
N ARG A 95 -2.71 7.57 23.72
CA ARG A 95 -2.64 8.80 24.52
C ARG A 95 -3.50 9.95 23.96
N VAL A 96 -3.97 9.83 22.72
CA VAL A 96 -4.81 10.86 22.10
C VAL A 96 -6.12 10.96 22.90
N PRO A 97 -6.56 12.18 23.29
CA PRO A 97 -7.79 12.35 24.06
C PRO A 97 -9.02 11.88 23.28
N GLY A 98 -10.01 11.38 23.99
CA GLY A 98 -11.28 10.92 23.43
C GLY A 98 -11.89 9.77 24.23
N PRO A 99 -12.95 9.13 23.71
CA PRO A 99 -13.62 8.01 24.36
C PRO A 99 -12.63 6.89 24.66
N ARG A 100 -12.76 6.29 25.85
CA ARG A 100 -11.97 5.12 26.26
C ARG A 100 -12.91 3.96 26.56
N LEU A 101 -12.61 2.79 26.01
CA LEU A 101 -13.34 1.54 26.23
C LEU A 101 -12.33 0.49 26.70
N GLY A 102 -12.63 -0.20 27.81
CA GLY A 102 -11.71 -1.20 28.38
C GLY A 102 -10.33 -0.65 28.76
N GLY A 103 -10.25 0.63 29.18
CA GLY A 103 -8.99 1.31 29.51
C GLY A 103 -8.17 1.80 28.30
N ARG A 104 -8.60 1.50 27.06
CA ARG A 104 -7.91 1.89 25.81
C ARG A 104 -8.67 2.96 25.04
N GLY A 105 -7.93 3.84 24.38
CA GLY A 105 -8.46 4.95 23.60
C GLY A 105 -9.16 4.49 22.32
N TRP A 106 -10.06 5.32 21.81
CA TRP A 106 -10.84 5.05 20.60
C TRP A 106 -9.98 4.70 19.36
N ILE A 107 -8.81 5.31 19.18
CA ILE A 107 -7.91 5.01 18.04
C ILE A 107 -7.37 3.58 18.10
N TYR A 108 -7.13 3.04 19.31
CA TYR A 108 -6.73 1.64 19.48
C TYR A 108 -7.84 0.70 18.98
N TRP A 109 -9.10 1.01 19.27
CA TRP A 109 -10.23 0.20 18.82
C TRP A 109 -10.49 0.35 17.31
N CYS A 110 -10.36 1.55 16.74
CA CYS A 110 -10.38 1.76 15.30
C CYS A 110 -9.28 0.93 14.60
N TRP A 111 -8.08 0.93 15.16
CA TRP A 111 -6.98 0.10 14.69
C TRP A 111 -7.31 -1.40 14.77
N ALA A 112 -7.85 -1.88 15.90
CA ALA A 112 -8.19 -3.30 16.08
C ALA A 112 -9.23 -3.78 15.07
N VAL A 113 -10.28 -2.98 14.80
CA VAL A 113 -11.28 -3.27 13.77
C VAL A 113 -10.63 -3.28 12.39
N MET A 114 -9.78 -2.29 12.10
CA MET A 114 -9.04 -2.24 10.83
C MET A 114 -8.15 -3.47 10.63
N MET A 115 -7.47 -3.95 11.67
CA MET A 115 -6.61 -5.13 11.60
C MET A 115 -7.37 -6.38 11.15
N ILE A 116 -8.59 -6.60 11.65
CA ILE A 116 -9.42 -7.76 11.25
C ILE A 116 -9.67 -7.74 9.73
N LEU A 117 -10.03 -6.56 9.19
CA LEU A 117 -10.30 -6.42 7.76
C LEU A 117 -9.03 -6.44 6.90
N ILE A 118 -7.89 -6.02 7.45
CA ILE A 118 -6.61 -6.14 6.75
C ILE A 118 -6.18 -7.61 6.64
N VAL A 119 -6.44 -8.46 7.62
CA VAL A 119 -6.19 -9.91 7.48
C VAL A 119 -6.97 -10.48 6.29
N VAL A 120 -8.20 -10.03 6.07
CA VAL A 120 -8.98 -10.38 4.87
C VAL A 120 -8.29 -9.87 3.60
N GLN A 121 -7.86 -8.61 3.54
CA GLN A 121 -7.09 -8.10 2.40
C GLN A 121 -5.82 -8.93 2.13
N GLN A 122 -5.08 -9.32 3.16
CA GLN A 122 -3.89 -10.15 3.03
C GLN A 122 -4.20 -11.53 2.45
N GLY A 123 -5.35 -12.13 2.79
CA GLY A 123 -5.84 -13.34 2.13
C GLY A 123 -6.12 -13.13 0.64
N GLY A 124 -6.69 -11.98 0.27
CA GLY A 124 -6.92 -11.63 -1.13
C GLY A 124 -5.61 -11.48 -1.91
N ILE A 125 -4.61 -10.81 -1.31
CA ILE A 125 -3.28 -10.66 -1.91
C ILE A 125 -2.59 -12.02 -2.08
N LEU A 126 -2.65 -12.88 -1.05
CA LEU A 126 -2.08 -14.23 -1.10
C LEU A 126 -2.75 -15.13 -2.16
N ALA A 127 -4.07 -15.00 -2.35
CA ALA A 127 -4.77 -15.64 -3.45
C ALA A 127 -4.28 -15.12 -4.81
N GLY A 128 -4.09 -13.81 -4.95
CA GLY A 128 -3.53 -13.20 -6.16
C GLY A 128 -2.08 -13.62 -6.46
N VAL A 129 -1.26 -13.83 -5.42
CA VAL A 129 0.08 -14.42 -5.53
C VAL A 129 -0.02 -15.83 -6.11
N GLY A 130 -0.92 -16.66 -5.56
CA GLY A 130 -1.16 -18.02 -6.03
C GLY A 130 -1.63 -18.07 -7.48
N GLN A 131 -2.55 -17.17 -7.86
CA GLN A 131 -3.05 -17.04 -9.24
C GLN A 131 -1.95 -16.61 -10.21
N SER A 132 -1.14 -15.61 -9.86
CA SER A 132 -0.02 -15.15 -10.69
C SER A 132 0.98 -16.26 -10.97
N LEU A 133 1.34 -17.05 -9.94
CA LEU A 133 2.24 -18.18 -10.08
C LEU A 133 1.63 -19.34 -10.87
N ALA A 134 0.37 -19.69 -10.62
CA ALA A 134 -0.33 -20.73 -11.38
C ALA A 134 -0.46 -20.35 -12.87
N ALA A 135 -0.58 -19.05 -13.17
CA ALA A 135 -0.60 -18.54 -14.53
C ALA A 135 0.78 -18.56 -15.20
N ALA A 136 1.83 -18.18 -14.48
CA ALA A 136 3.19 -18.16 -15.02
C ALA A 136 3.78 -19.57 -15.15
N MET A 137 3.56 -20.42 -14.14
CA MET A 137 4.18 -21.73 -13.97
C MET A 137 3.13 -22.75 -13.51
N PRO A 138 2.27 -23.25 -14.41
CA PRO A 138 1.30 -24.29 -14.06
C PRO A 138 2.00 -25.60 -13.64
N LEU A 139 1.57 -26.16 -12.51
CA LEU A 139 2.13 -27.37 -11.90
C LEU A 139 1.46 -28.63 -12.46
N THR A 140 0.15 -28.60 -12.62
CA THR A 140 -0.64 -29.77 -13.06
C THR A 140 -1.05 -29.66 -14.53
N THR A 141 -1.35 -30.79 -15.15
CA THR A 141 -1.90 -30.83 -16.51
C THR A 141 -3.24 -30.08 -16.57
N ALA A 142 -4.08 -30.22 -15.55
CA ALA A 142 -5.34 -29.48 -15.43
C ALA A 142 -5.10 -27.97 -15.35
N GLY A 143 -4.09 -27.53 -14.59
CA GLY A 143 -3.67 -26.13 -14.50
C GLY A 143 -3.18 -25.55 -15.82
N ARG A 144 -2.45 -26.33 -16.63
CA ARG A 144 -2.06 -25.93 -17.99
C ARG A 144 -3.26 -25.74 -18.90
N VAL A 145 -4.13 -26.74 -18.99
CA VAL A 145 -5.31 -26.71 -19.87
C VAL A 145 -6.25 -25.56 -19.50
N SER A 146 -6.56 -25.40 -18.21
CA SER A 146 -7.37 -24.28 -17.73
C SER A 146 -6.65 -22.94 -17.96
N GLY A 147 -5.35 -22.88 -17.72
CA GLY A 147 -4.54 -21.67 -17.92
C GLY A 147 -4.51 -21.20 -19.38
N ASP A 148 -4.37 -22.13 -20.32
CA ASP A 148 -4.39 -21.86 -21.77
C ASP A 148 -5.77 -21.37 -22.19
N LEU A 149 -6.85 -22.02 -21.74
CA LEU A 149 -8.21 -21.58 -22.04
C LEU A 149 -8.51 -20.19 -21.45
N HIS A 150 -8.11 -19.90 -20.22
CA HIS A 150 -8.29 -18.57 -19.65
C HIS A 150 -7.46 -17.50 -20.36
N ALA A 151 -6.28 -17.86 -20.88
CA ALA A 151 -5.51 -16.96 -21.73
C ALA A 151 -6.24 -16.68 -23.06
N GLU A 152 -6.87 -17.70 -23.66
CA GLU A 152 -7.71 -17.53 -24.85
C GLU A 152 -8.96 -16.68 -24.59
N VAL A 153 -9.65 -16.88 -23.47
CA VAL A 153 -10.79 -16.05 -23.05
C VAL A 153 -10.36 -14.59 -22.91
N ALA A 154 -9.26 -14.33 -22.21
CA ALA A 154 -8.76 -12.98 -22.02
C ALA A 154 -8.27 -12.35 -23.34
N ALA A 155 -7.65 -13.11 -24.23
CA ALA A 155 -7.27 -12.64 -25.56
C ALA A 155 -8.50 -12.31 -26.43
N ALA A 156 -9.54 -13.16 -26.40
CA ALA A 156 -10.80 -12.94 -27.10
C ALA A 156 -11.55 -11.71 -26.56
N GLU A 157 -11.50 -11.46 -25.25
CA GLU A 157 -12.09 -10.26 -24.64
C GLU A 157 -11.41 -8.98 -25.13
N VAL A 158 -10.07 -8.99 -25.23
CA VAL A 158 -9.31 -7.89 -25.81
C VAL A 158 -9.61 -7.72 -27.30
N ASP A 159 -9.71 -8.80 -28.06
CA ASP A 159 -10.03 -8.76 -29.50
C ASP A 159 -11.41 -8.16 -29.78
N VAL A 160 -12.45 -8.58 -29.03
CA VAL A 160 -13.79 -7.98 -29.11
C VAL A 160 -13.74 -6.47 -28.87
N ALA A 161 -13.01 -6.04 -27.85
CA ALA A 161 -12.90 -4.62 -27.51
C ALA A 161 -12.14 -3.83 -28.61
N LEU A 162 -11.10 -4.42 -29.20
CA LEU A 162 -10.36 -3.82 -30.30
C LEU A 162 -11.20 -3.68 -31.56
N GLN A 163 -11.96 -4.71 -31.92
CA GLN A 163 -12.82 -4.69 -33.11
C GLN A 163 -13.95 -3.68 -32.97
N LYS A 164 -14.58 -3.60 -31.79
CA LYS A 164 -15.55 -2.53 -31.47
C LYS A 164 -14.94 -1.14 -31.62
N ARG A 165 -13.72 -0.93 -31.10
CA ARG A 165 -13.03 0.35 -31.19
C ARG A 165 -12.69 0.73 -32.63
N ARG A 166 -12.37 -0.24 -33.49
CA ARG A 166 -12.10 -0.02 -34.92
C ARG A 166 -13.36 0.17 -35.76
N GLY A 167 -14.55 -0.08 -35.20
CA GLY A 167 -15.80 -0.04 -35.94
C GLY A 167 -15.96 -1.17 -36.97
N SER A 168 -15.22 -2.27 -36.85
CA SER A 168 -15.38 -3.44 -37.74
C SER A 168 -16.62 -4.23 -37.34
N GLU A 169 -17.44 -4.69 -38.30
CA GLU A 169 -18.59 -5.58 -38.04
C GLU A 169 -18.19 -6.97 -37.50
N ASP A 170 -16.92 -7.35 -37.62
CA ASP A 170 -16.38 -8.63 -37.14
C ASP A 170 -16.54 -8.84 -35.62
N TRP A 171 -16.79 -7.76 -34.85
CA TRP A 171 -16.93 -7.82 -33.39
C TRP A 171 -18.05 -8.75 -32.93
N VAL A 172 -19.07 -8.97 -33.78
CA VAL A 172 -20.17 -9.89 -33.49
C VAL A 172 -19.67 -11.33 -33.46
N ALA A 173 -18.87 -11.74 -34.44
CA ALA A 173 -18.30 -13.08 -34.51
C ALA A 173 -17.27 -13.29 -33.39
N ALA A 174 -16.44 -12.28 -33.10
CA ALA A 174 -15.51 -12.34 -31.97
C ALA A 174 -16.24 -12.45 -30.63
N LYS A 175 -17.39 -11.78 -30.48
CA LYS A 175 -18.23 -11.87 -29.27
C LYS A 175 -18.82 -13.28 -29.11
N GLU A 176 -19.32 -13.89 -30.18
CA GLU A 176 -19.83 -15.26 -30.14
C GLU A 176 -18.72 -16.25 -29.73
N LYS A 177 -17.52 -16.09 -30.28
CA LYS A 177 -16.34 -16.87 -29.87
C LYS A 177 -15.98 -16.65 -28.38
N LEU A 178 -16.06 -15.43 -27.89
CA LEU A 178 -15.81 -15.13 -26.47
C LEU A 178 -16.85 -15.81 -25.57
N GLU A 179 -18.14 -15.78 -25.95
CA GLU A 179 -19.21 -16.43 -25.19
C GLU A 179 -19.02 -17.97 -25.13
N THR A 180 -18.62 -18.60 -26.24
CA THR A 180 -18.34 -20.05 -26.24
C THR A 180 -17.14 -20.41 -25.36
N LEU A 181 -16.04 -19.66 -25.45
CA LEU A 181 -14.87 -19.86 -24.60
C LEU A 181 -15.19 -19.66 -23.12
N ARG A 182 -16.04 -18.69 -22.78
CA ARG A 182 -16.49 -18.46 -21.40
C ARG A 182 -17.27 -19.66 -20.85
N LEU A 183 -18.22 -20.18 -21.61
CA LEU A 183 -18.98 -21.37 -21.21
C LEU A 183 -18.06 -22.58 -20.99
N GLN A 184 -17.11 -22.82 -21.89
CA GLN A 184 -16.11 -23.88 -21.73
C GLN A 184 -15.25 -23.68 -20.47
N SER A 185 -14.93 -22.42 -20.13
CA SER A 185 -14.14 -22.10 -18.96
C SER A 185 -14.89 -22.32 -17.64
N GLU A 186 -16.21 -22.14 -17.64
CA GLU A 186 -17.07 -22.40 -16.48
C GLU A 186 -17.29 -23.90 -16.24
N GLU A 187 -17.26 -24.72 -17.29
CA GLU A 187 -17.39 -26.18 -17.19
C GLU A 187 -16.14 -26.88 -16.65
N LEU A 188 -14.98 -26.22 -16.72
CA LEU A 188 -13.71 -26.77 -16.22
C LEU A 188 -13.65 -26.72 -14.69
N GLN A 189 -13.26 -27.85 -14.08
CA GLN A 189 -12.99 -27.90 -12.65
C GLN A 189 -11.84 -26.96 -12.28
N PHE A 190 -12.03 -26.15 -11.23
CA PHE A 190 -11.01 -25.24 -10.72
C PHE A 190 -9.69 -25.98 -10.44
N PRO A 191 -8.59 -25.64 -11.15
CA PRO A 191 -7.29 -26.22 -10.88
C PRO A 191 -6.83 -25.89 -9.46
N HIS A 192 -6.25 -26.88 -8.78
CA HIS A 192 -5.72 -26.68 -7.44
C HIS A 192 -4.39 -25.91 -7.42
N ASP A 193 -3.78 -25.63 -8.57
CA ASP A 193 -2.46 -24.99 -8.72
C ASP A 193 -2.36 -23.66 -7.95
N ALA A 194 -3.34 -22.76 -8.12
CA ALA A 194 -3.35 -21.48 -7.40
C ALA A 194 -3.42 -21.69 -5.88
N SER A 195 -4.19 -22.67 -5.42
CA SER A 195 -4.30 -23.03 -4.00
C SER A 195 -3.00 -23.63 -3.46
N ILE A 196 -2.35 -24.51 -4.23
CA ILE A 196 -1.05 -25.10 -3.90
C ILE A 196 0.00 -24.01 -3.76
N TYR A 197 0.05 -23.05 -4.70
CA TYR A 197 0.95 -21.92 -4.63
C TYR A 197 0.64 -21.00 -3.43
N SER A 198 -0.62 -20.70 -3.14
CA SER A 198 -0.96 -19.91 -1.94
C SER A 198 -0.50 -20.58 -0.65
N ILE A 199 -0.65 -21.91 -0.52
CA ILE A 199 -0.14 -22.68 0.63
C ILE A 199 1.39 -22.63 0.68
N LEU A 200 2.05 -22.90 -0.43
CA LEU A 200 3.52 -22.88 -0.53
C LEU A 200 4.07 -21.51 -0.14
N MET A 201 3.52 -20.43 -0.70
CA MET A 201 3.99 -19.07 -0.44
C MET A 201 3.68 -18.62 0.98
N ALA A 202 2.56 -19.06 1.58
CA ALA A 202 2.30 -18.87 3.00
C ALA A 202 3.35 -19.58 3.88
N LEU A 203 3.69 -20.83 3.57
CA LEU A 203 4.72 -21.57 4.31
C LEU A 203 6.09 -20.89 4.21
N VAL A 204 6.51 -20.52 2.99
CA VAL A 204 7.76 -19.79 2.75
C VAL A 204 7.78 -18.49 3.53
N THR A 205 6.69 -17.71 3.49
CA THR A 205 6.57 -16.45 4.23
C THR A 205 6.66 -16.66 5.73
N GLY A 206 5.95 -17.65 6.28
CA GLY A 206 5.97 -17.97 7.70
C GLY A 206 7.38 -18.33 8.20
N VAL A 207 8.10 -19.16 7.44
CA VAL A 207 9.50 -19.55 7.76
C VAL A 207 10.44 -18.36 7.67
N MET A 208 10.36 -17.57 6.60
CA MET A 208 11.22 -16.40 6.41
C MET A 208 10.99 -15.35 7.49
N LEU A 209 9.74 -15.06 7.84
CA LEU A 209 9.39 -14.08 8.87
C LEU A 209 9.71 -14.55 10.29
N ALA A 210 9.65 -15.86 10.57
CA ALA A 210 10.07 -16.43 11.85
C ALA A 210 11.56 -16.17 12.15
N SER A 211 12.40 -16.02 11.10
CA SER A 211 13.82 -15.66 11.26
C SER A 211 14.02 -14.24 11.83
N GLY A 212 13.04 -13.34 11.63
CA GLY A 212 12.97 -12.01 12.24
C GLY A 212 14.06 -11.00 11.83
N ARG A 213 14.75 -11.21 10.70
CA ARG A 213 15.88 -10.35 10.28
C ARG A 213 15.39 -9.17 9.43
N TYR A 214 15.44 -7.95 9.99
CA TYR A 214 15.12 -6.70 9.27
C TYR A 214 15.88 -6.58 7.94
N GLY A 215 17.20 -6.82 7.93
CA GLY A 215 18.01 -6.68 6.72
C GLY A 215 17.66 -7.66 5.59
N LEU A 216 17.02 -8.80 5.90
CA LEU A 216 16.49 -9.71 4.89
C LEU A 216 15.25 -9.09 4.24
N ILE A 217 14.34 -8.53 5.05
CA ILE A 217 13.14 -7.84 4.58
C ILE A 217 13.54 -6.67 3.67
N GLU A 218 14.43 -5.81 4.15
CA GLU A 218 14.90 -4.63 3.42
C GLU A 218 15.49 -4.98 2.04
N LYS A 219 16.45 -5.90 1.98
CA LYS A 219 17.13 -6.27 0.71
C LYS A 219 16.19 -6.97 -0.26
N PHE A 220 15.36 -7.88 0.25
CA PHE A 220 14.41 -8.64 -0.57
C PHE A 220 13.38 -7.70 -1.21
N SER A 221 12.76 -6.83 -0.40
CA SER A 221 11.83 -5.81 -0.85
C SER A 221 12.43 -4.84 -1.85
N LEU A 222 13.66 -4.38 -1.61
CA LEU A 222 14.34 -3.44 -2.49
C LEU A 222 14.54 -4.00 -3.91
N VAL A 223 14.95 -5.27 -4.02
CA VAL A 223 15.16 -5.92 -5.33
C VAL A 223 13.83 -6.04 -6.09
N LEU A 224 12.77 -6.50 -5.43
CA LEU A 224 11.47 -6.70 -6.06
C LEU A 224 10.85 -5.38 -6.54
N VAL A 225 10.89 -4.34 -5.72
CA VAL A 225 10.35 -3.01 -6.09
C VAL A 225 11.12 -2.40 -7.23
N LEU A 226 12.45 -2.43 -7.20
CA LEU A 226 13.25 -1.84 -8.26
C LEU A 226 13.02 -2.56 -9.58
N ALA A 227 13.04 -3.89 -9.59
CA ALA A 227 12.79 -4.69 -10.78
C ALA A 227 11.42 -4.36 -11.40
N PHE A 228 10.38 -4.31 -10.57
CA PHE A 228 9.03 -4.03 -11.07
C PHE A 228 8.82 -2.57 -11.45
N THR A 229 9.39 -1.62 -10.71
CA THR A 229 9.32 -0.19 -11.05
C THR A 229 9.93 0.06 -12.43
N VAL A 230 11.07 -0.58 -12.72
CA VAL A 230 11.69 -0.52 -14.05
C VAL A 230 10.79 -1.16 -15.10
N PHE A 231 10.20 -2.32 -14.83
CA PHE A 231 9.27 -2.97 -15.76
C PHE A 231 8.06 -2.08 -16.08
N THR A 232 7.39 -1.51 -15.08
CA THR A 232 6.22 -0.64 -15.29
C THR A 232 6.60 0.65 -16.01
N PHE A 233 7.76 1.23 -15.68
CA PHE A 233 8.29 2.38 -16.42
C PHE A 233 8.51 2.05 -17.89
N LEU A 234 9.17 0.93 -18.19
CA LEU A 234 9.38 0.47 -19.55
C LEU A 234 8.05 0.24 -20.27
N ALA A 235 7.04 -0.35 -19.63
CA ALA A 235 5.72 -0.53 -20.22
C ALA A 235 5.07 0.80 -20.63
N VAL A 236 5.15 1.84 -19.79
CA VAL A 236 4.62 3.18 -20.12
C VAL A 236 5.41 3.85 -21.25
N VAL A 237 6.73 3.70 -21.27
CA VAL A 237 7.60 4.22 -22.34
C VAL A 237 7.30 3.51 -23.65
N MET A 238 7.21 2.18 -23.64
CA MET A 238 6.94 1.38 -24.82
C MET A 238 5.55 1.68 -25.40
N LEU A 239 4.57 1.98 -24.55
CA LEU A 239 3.22 2.40 -24.95
C LEU A 239 3.22 3.72 -25.76
N GLN A 240 4.23 4.58 -25.62
CA GLN A 240 4.35 5.80 -26.45
C GLN A 240 4.75 5.52 -27.91
N PHE A 241 5.27 4.33 -28.22
CA PHE A 241 5.68 3.98 -29.58
C PHE A 241 4.54 3.43 -30.45
N ASP A 242 3.36 3.19 -29.87
CA ASP A 242 2.16 2.81 -30.62
C ASP A 242 1.16 3.98 -30.62
N ALA A 243 0.86 4.52 -31.80
CA ALA A 243 -0.04 5.67 -31.94
C ALA A 243 -1.46 5.43 -31.40
N ASN A 244 -1.91 4.18 -31.30
CA ASN A 244 -3.25 3.85 -30.79
C ASN A 244 -3.32 3.87 -29.25
N TRP A 245 -2.16 3.72 -28.60
CA TRP A 245 -2.02 3.55 -27.16
C TRP A 245 -1.25 4.67 -26.48
N ALA A 246 -0.45 5.44 -27.23
CA ALA A 246 0.30 6.58 -26.74
C ALA A 246 -0.58 7.52 -25.90
N VAL A 247 -0.01 8.04 -24.81
CA VAL A 247 -0.68 9.03 -23.96
C VAL A 247 -0.38 10.39 -24.55
N THR A 248 -1.41 11.10 -25.00
CA THR A 248 -1.20 12.40 -25.64
C THR A 248 -0.90 13.47 -24.59
N GLY A 249 -0.23 14.55 -25.02
CA GLY A 249 -0.01 15.71 -24.14
C GLY A 249 -1.31 16.31 -23.62
N GLU A 250 -2.38 16.28 -24.43
CA GLU A 250 -3.72 16.75 -24.03
C GLU A 250 -4.35 15.87 -22.94
N GLU A 251 -4.21 14.54 -23.04
CA GLU A 251 -4.67 13.61 -22.00
C GLU A 251 -3.90 13.82 -20.69
N LEU A 252 -2.59 14.06 -20.77
CA LEU A 252 -1.78 14.33 -19.58
C LEU A 252 -2.15 15.67 -18.93
N VAL A 253 -2.29 16.74 -19.73
CA VAL A 253 -2.71 18.05 -19.23
C VAL A 253 -4.10 17.98 -18.62
N SER A 254 -5.07 17.36 -19.31
CA SER A 254 -6.43 17.19 -18.78
C SER A 254 -6.47 16.38 -17.49
N GLY A 255 -5.60 15.36 -17.36
CA GLY A 255 -5.48 14.59 -16.12
C GLY A 255 -4.82 15.34 -14.97
N LEU A 256 -3.94 16.30 -15.26
CA LEU A 256 -3.28 17.14 -14.26
C LEU A 256 -4.09 18.39 -13.88
N THR A 257 -5.03 18.82 -14.73
CA THR A 257 -5.92 19.94 -14.43
C THR A 257 -7.06 19.52 -13.51
N PRO A 258 -7.25 20.16 -12.34
CA PRO A 258 -8.39 19.88 -11.48
C PRO A 258 -9.71 20.19 -12.18
N SER A 259 -10.44 19.15 -12.56
CA SER A 259 -11.78 19.25 -13.16
C SER A 259 -12.72 18.25 -12.51
N PHE A 260 -13.91 18.73 -12.16
CA PHE A 260 -15.03 17.92 -11.67
C PHE A 260 -16.11 17.73 -12.74
N ASN A 261 -15.96 18.35 -13.91
CA ASN A 261 -16.97 18.35 -14.96
C ASN A 261 -17.03 16.99 -15.67
N GLY A 262 -18.24 16.43 -15.76
CA GLY A 262 -18.54 15.23 -16.56
C GLY A 262 -18.23 13.89 -15.89
N ASN A 263 -17.74 13.86 -14.63
CA ASN A 263 -17.30 12.61 -14.00
C ASN A 263 -17.77 12.44 -12.54
N HIS A 264 -19.02 12.84 -12.23
CA HIS A 264 -19.58 12.71 -10.88
C HIS A 264 -19.52 11.27 -10.32
N GLY A 265 -19.72 10.27 -11.20
CA GLY A 265 -19.49 8.86 -10.86
C GLY A 265 -18.01 8.53 -10.65
N GLY A 266 -17.11 9.01 -11.51
CA GLY A 266 -15.67 8.75 -11.38
C GLY A 266 -15.03 9.37 -10.14
N PHE A 267 -15.50 10.53 -9.67
CA PHE A 267 -15.01 11.14 -8.43
C PHE A 267 -15.26 10.24 -7.22
N SER A 268 -16.44 9.61 -7.14
CA SER A 268 -16.76 8.65 -6.09
C SER A 268 -15.81 7.43 -6.10
N VAL A 269 -15.51 6.91 -7.30
CA VAL A 269 -14.60 5.77 -7.48
C VAL A 269 -13.17 6.12 -7.07
N ALA A 270 -12.67 7.30 -7.47
CA ALA A 270 -11.34 7.75 -7.10
C ALA A 270 -11.22 8.02 -5.59
N LEU A 271 -12.24 8.64 -4.97
CA LEU A 271 -12.22 8.95 -3.55
C LEU A 271 -12.28 7.68 -2.68
N ALA A 272 -13.06 6.67 -3.10
CA ALA A 272 -13.04 5.34 -2.48
C ALA A 272 -11.65 4.69 -2.57
N ALA A 273 -11.01 4.82 -3.73
CA ALA A 273 -9.71 4.21 -3.96
C ALA A 273 -8.57 4.92 -3.20
N LEU A 274 -8.67 6.23 -2.92
CA LEU A 274 -7.67 6.97 -2.13
C LEU A 274 -7.45 6.42 -0.70
N GLY A 275 -8.41 5.65 -0.17
CA GLY A 275 -8.24 4.93 1.09
C GLY A 275 -7.15 3.84 1.03
N ILE A 276 -6.93 3.24 -0.14
CA ILE A 276 -5.93 2.18 -0.39
C ILE A 276 -4.75 2.68 -1.23
N ILE A 277 -4.99 3.52 -2.24
CA ILE A 277 -3.98 3.97 -3.20
C ILE A 277 -2.90 4.82 -2.50
N GLY A 278 -1.63 4.53 -2.82
CA GLY A 278 -0.48 5.13 -2.17
C GLY A 278 -0.32 4.59 -0.74
N VAL A 279 0.03 5.47 0.21
CA VAL A 279 0.20 5.03 1.61
C VAL A 279 -1.18 4.83 2.26
N GLY A 280 -1.54 3.59 2.58
CA GLY A 280 -2.72 3.29 3.39
C GLY A 280 -2.54 3.66 4.86
N ALA A 281 -3.62 3.56 5.64
CA ALA A 281 -3.57 3.88 7.06
C ALA A 281 -2.67 2.92 7.84
N ALA A 282 -2.68 1.63 7.47
CA ALA A 282 -1.82 0.64 8.10
C ALA A 282 -0.33 0.91 7.83
N GLU A 283 0.01 1.27 6.60
CA GLU A 283 1.35 1.63 6.17
C GLU A 283 1.87 2.86 6.92
N LEU A 284 1.02 3.90 7.10
CA LEU A 284 1.35 5.07 7.90
C LEU A 284 1.67 4.72 9.37
N MET A 285 0.93 3.78 9.95
CA MET A 285 1.15 3.32 11.34
C MET A 285 2.36 2.40 11.49
N VAL A 286 2.67 1.63 10.45
CA VAL A 286 3.78 0.67 10.42
C VAL A 286 5.12 1.37 10.15
N TYR A 287 5.15 2.42 9.33
CA TYR A 287 6.38 3.13 8.96
C TYR A 287 7.31 3.47 10.16
N PRO A 288 6.83 4.04 11.27
CA PRO A 288 7.70 4.35 12.39
C PRO A 288 8.25 3.11 13.11
N TYR A 289 7.60 1.94 13.03
CA TYR A 289 8.20 0.70 13.54
C TYR A 289 9.47 0.35 12.77
N TRP A 290 9.48 0.54 11.45
CA TRP A 290 10.68 0.36 10.63
C TRP A 290 11.77 1.37 11.00
N CYS A 291 11.41 2.63 11.26
CA CYS A 291 12.36 3.63 11.77
C CYS A 291 12.99 3.20 13.10
N LEU A 292 12.19 2.68 14.04
CA LEU A 292 12.66 2.20 15.33
C LEU A 292 13.57 0.97 15.18
N GLU A 293 13.24 0.02 14.30
CA GLU A 293 14.04 -1.18 14.05
C GLU A 293 15.35 -0.92 13.32
N LYS A 294 15.34 -0.03 12.32
CA LYS A 294 16.58 0.45 11.66
C LYS A 294 17.53 1.12 12.65
N GLY A 295 16.97 1.64 13.75
CA GLY A 295 17.73 2.23 14.84
C GLY A 295 17.67 3.75 14.89
N TYR A 296 16.76 4.42 14.15
CA TYR A 296 16.65 5.88 14.19
C TYR A 296 16.37 6.36 15.62
N GLY A 297 15.44 5.72 16.33
CA GLY A 297 15.16 6.06 17.74
C GLY A 297 16.34 5.82 18.68
N LYS A 298 17.07 4.70 18.51
CA LYS A 298 18.28 4.41 19.29
C LYS A 298 19.39 5.43 19.04
N SER A 299 19.54 5.89 17.80
CA SER A 299 20.53 6.90 17.44
C SER A 299 20.16 8.31 17.87
N VAL A 300 18.86 8.62 18.02
CA VAL A 300 18.40 9.86 18.65
C VAL A 300 18.73 9.87 20.14
N GLY A 301 18.62 8.71 20.80
CA GLY A 301 18.88 8.53 22.22
C GLY A 301 17.72 8.96 23.10
N SER A 302 17.83 8.69 24.41
CA SER A 302 16.85 9.09 25.42
C SER A 302 16.63 10.60 25.39
N ARG A 303 15.38 11.05 25.49
CA ARG A 303 15.05 12.48 25.47
C ARG A 303 15.76 13.20 26.61
N SER A 304 16.57 14.21 26.26
CA SER A 304 17.28 15.06 27.19
C SER A 304 16.93 16.54 26.98
N LEU A 305 17.10 17.35 28.02
CA LEU A 305 16.93 18.80 27.97
C LEU A 305 18.15 19.52 27.37
N THR A 306 19.22 18.81 27.02
CA THR A 306 20.41 19.42 26.41
C THR A 306 20.17 19.85 24.95
N ASP A 307 20.89 20.89 24.54
CA ASP A 307 20.89 21.37 23.16
C ASP A 307 21.63 20.43 22.20
N GLY A 308 22.60 19.64 22.69
CA GLY A 308 23.27 18.63 21.88
C GLY A 308 22.32 17.51 21.46
N TRP A 309 21.48 17.01 22.38
CA TRP A 309 20.41 16.08 22.04
C TRP A 309 19.45 16.66 21.00
N ALA A 310 18.97 17.89 21.18
CA ALA A 310 18.03 18.51 20.25
C ALA A 310 18.65 18.69 18.85
N ARG A 311 19.93 19.04 18.76
CA ARG A 311 20.68 19.10 17.48
C ARG A 311 20.84 17.73 16.84
N ASN A 312 21.14 16.69 17.63
CA ASN A 312 21.23 15.31 17.15
C ASN A 312 19.89 14.80 16.61
N ALA A 313 18.81 14.98 17.39
CA ALA A 313 17.46 14.61 17.04
C ALA A 313 17.01 15.30 15.74
N LYS A 314 17.27 16.62 15.58
CA LYS A 314 17.02 17.34 14.31
C LYS A 314 17.75 16.72 13.13
N GLY A 315 18.99 16.27 13.33
CA GLY A 315 19.77 15.60 12.30
C GLY A 315 19.13 14.30 11.83
N TRP A 316 18.76 13.42 12.75
CA TRP A 316 18.05 12.17 12.43
C TRP A 316 16.65 12.40 11.87
N MET A 317 15.95 13.46 12.29
CA MET A 317 14.68 13.87 11.67
C MET A 317 14.85 14.22 10.19
N ARG A 318 15.96 14.87 9.80
CA ARG A 318 16.23 15.15 8.38
C ARG A 318 16.49 13.87 7.59
N VAL A 319 17.19 12.89 8.17
CA VAL A 319 17.39 11.57 7.55
C VAL A 319 16.04 10.86 7.34
N MET A 320 15.20 10.83 8.38
CA MET A 320 13.86 10.25 8.30
C MET A 320 12.95 11.00 7.31
N GLN A 321 13.06 12.33 7.23
CA GLN A 321 12.32 13.12 6.24
C GLN A 321 12.77 12.80 4.82
N LEU A 322 14.09 12.72 4.58
CA LEU A 322 14.61 12.33 3.28
C LEU A 322 14.13 10.93 2.89
N ASP A 323 14.17 9.98 3.83
CA ASP A 323 13.66 8.62 3.65
C ASP A 323 12.17 8.61 3.25
N ALA A 324 11.34 9.36 3.97
CA ALA A 324 9.91 9.50 3.67
C ALA A 324 9.66 10.17 2.30
N TRP A 325 10.32 11.28 2.00
CA TRP A 325 10.16 11.99 0.72
C TRP A 325 10.64 11.16 -0.47
N THR A 326 11.79 10.49 -0.36
CA THR A 326 12.30 9.60 -1.40
C THR A 326 11.34 8.44 -1.62
N SER A 327 10.81 7.83 -0.55
CA SER A 327 9.80 6.79 -0.69
C SER A 327 8.53 7.28 -1.37
N MET A 328 8.10 8.52 -1.05
CA MET A 328 6.94 9.15 -1.68
C MET A 328 7.09 9.33 -3.17
N VAL A 329 8.24 9.82 -3.62
CA VAL A 329 8.52 9.96 -5.05
C VAL A 329 8.43 8.60 -5.75
N VAL A 330 9.04 7.56 -5.16
CA VAL A 330 9.05 6.21 -5.74
C VAL A 330 7.63 5.64 -5.85
N TYR A 331 6.87 5.57 -4.75
CA TYR A 331 5.53 4.98 -4.80
C TYR A 331 4.55 5.82 -5.64
N THR A 332 4.68 7.14 -5.63
CA THR A 332 3.81 8.03 -6.43
C THR A 332 4.08 7.86 -7.91
N MET A 333 5.36 7.80 -8.30
CA MET A 333 5.74 7.57 -9.69
C MET A 333 5.16 6.25 -10.22
N VAL A 334 5.29 5.16 -9.45
CA VAL A 334 4.73 3.86 -9.83
C VAL A 334 3.20 3.91 -9.89
N THR A 335 2.56 4.60 -8.95
CA THR A 335 1.11 4.82 -8.96
C THR A 335 0.66 5.53 -10.24
N VAL A 336 1.36 6.60 -10.64
CA VAL A 336 1.08 7.33 -11.88
C VAL A 336 1.22 6.42 -13.09
N PHE A 337 2.26 5.57 -13.14
CA PHE A 337 2.44 4.63 -14.24
C PHE A 337 1.28 3.64 -14.34
N PHE A 338 0.85 3.01 -13.23
CA PHE A 338 -0.29 2.10 -13.24
C PHE A 338 -1.60 2.79 -13.60
N TYR A 339 -1.80 4.01 -13.12
CA TYR A 339 -2.97 4.81 -13.47
C TYR A 339 -3.02 5.07 -14.97
N MET A 340 -1.91 5.58 -15.53
CA MET A 340 -1.79 5.86 -16.96
C MET A 340 -2.00 4.61 -17.79
N LEU A 341 -1.44 3.49 -17.34
CA LEU A 341 -1.54 2.21 -18.03
C LEU A 341 -2.98 1.70 -18.03
N GLY A 342 -3.68 1.79 -16.90
CA GLY A 342 -5.12 1.48 -16.81
C GLY A 342 -5.97 2.41 -17.68
N ALA A 343 -5.73 3.72 -17.68
CA ALA A 343 -6.48 4.67 -18.49
C ALA A 343 -6.24 4.49 -20.00
N ALA A 344 -4.99 4.32 -20.41
CA ALA A 344 -4.59 4.19 -21.81
C ALA A 344 -5.02 2.86 -22.42
N THR A 345 -4.91 1.75 -21.67
CA THR A 345 -5.21 0.41 -22.19
C THR A 345 -6.67 0.03 -21.94
N LEU A 346 -7.02 -0.22 -20.67
CA LEU A 346 -8.34 -0.68 -20.25
C LEU A 346 -9.44 0.37 -20.47
N GLY A 347 -9.17 1.62 -20.11
CA GLY A 347 -10.15 2.69 -20.23
C GLY A 347 -10.57 2.96 -21.66
N ARG A 348 -9.61 2.96 -22.61
CA ARG A 348 -9.90 3.10 -24.04
C ARG A 348 -10.63 1.90 -24.65
N LEU A 349 -10.49 0.72 -24.04
CA LEU A 349 -11.19 -0.50 -24.45
C LEU A 349 -12.54 -0.70 -23.74
N GLY A 350 -12.86 0.12 -22.73
CA GLY A 350 -14.05 -0.08 -21.90
C GLY A 350 -14.01 -1.37 -21.07
N LEU A 351 -12.82 -1.91 -20.81
CA LEU A 351 -12.63 -3.13 -20.04
C LEU A 351 -12.41 -2.79 -18.57
N VAL A 352 -13.18 -3.40 -17.67
CA VAL A 352 -12.97 -3.28 -16.22
C VAL A 352 -12.57 -4.66 -15.69
N PRO A 353 -11.30 -4.84 -15.27
CA PRO A 353 -10.82 -6.09 -14.71
C PRO A 353 -11.66 -6.50 -13.50
N SER A 354 -12.09 -7.77 -13.45
CA SER A 354 -12.85 -8.30 -12.32
C SER A 354 -12.60 -9.81 -12.13
N GLY A 355 -12.91 -10.32 -10.94
CA GLY A 355 -12.86 -11.75 -10.63
C GLY A 355 -11.45 -12.31 -10.39
N ASN A 356 -11.33 -13.63 -10.52
CA ASN A 356 -10.13 -14.41 -10.21
C ASN A 356 -9.05 -14.35 -11.30
N GLU A 357 -9.42 -13.96 -12.52
CA GLU A 357 -8.51 -13.92 -13.67
C GLU A 357 -7.99 -12.51 -13.97
N MET A 358 -8.23 -11.56 -13.07
CA MET A 358 -7.86 -10.15 -13.25
C MET A 358 -6.37 -9.98 -13.62
N VAL A 359 -5.44 -10.72 -12.98
CA VAL A 359 -4.01 -10.62 -13.33
C VAL A 359 -3.74 -11.13 -14.75
N ARG A 360 -4.44 -12.18 -15.22
CA ARG A 360 -4.28 -12.68 -16.59
C ARG A 360 -4.85 -11.71 -17.61
N THR A 361 -6.03 -11.15 -17.36
CA THR A 361 -6.64 -10.12 -18.23
C THR A 361 -5.72 -8.90 -18.34
N LEU A 362 -5.14 -8.46 -17.22
CA LEU A 362 -4.15 -7.38 -17.21
C LEU A 362 -2.89 -7.76 -18.03
N GLY A 363 -2.44 -9.00 -18.00
CA GLY A 363 -1.30 -9.44 -18.83
C GLY A 363 -1.63 -9.45 -20.33
N GLN A 364 -2.84 -9.88 -20.71
CA GLN A 364 -3.26 -10.00 -22.10
C GLN A 364 -3.45 -8.65 -22.80
N MET A 365 -3.82 -7.59 -22.07
CA MET A 365 -3.99 -6.27 -22.69
C MET A 365 -2.70 -5.68 -23.26
N TYR A 366 -1.54 -6.18 -22.81
CA TYR A 366 -0.23 -5.77 -23.29
C TYR A 366 0.22 -6.54 -24.54
N VAL A 367 -0.36 -7.70 -24.80
CA VAL A 367 0.05 -8.58 -25.90
C VAL A 367 -0.10 -7.90 -27.27
N PRO A 368 -1.19 -7.17 -27.58
CA PRO A 368 -1.29 -6.44 -28.84
C PRO A 368 -0.20 -5.38 -29.05
N ILE A 369 0.38 -4.86 -27.96
CA ILE A 369 1.35 -3.76 -27.99
C ILE A 369 2.78 -4.29 -28.02
N PHE A 370 3.07 -5.29 -27.17
CA PHE A 370 4.44 -5.74 -26.92
C PHE A 370 4.72 -7.18 -27.38
N GLY A 371 3.69 -7.90 -27.83
CA GLY A 371 3.76 -9.30 -28.25
C GLY A 371 3.57 -10.30 -27.11
N ALA A 372 3.50 -11.59 -27.46
CA ALA A 372 3.12 -12.67 -26.55
C ALA A 372 4.09 -12.88 -25.37
N TRP A 373 5.39 -12.59 -25.54
CA TRP A 373 6.40 -12.80 -24.50
C TRP A 373 6.16 -11.92 -23.26
N VAL A 374 5.52 -10.75 -23.42
CA VAL A 374 5.26 -9.84 -22.29
C VAL A 374 4.29 -10.44 -21.28
N GLN A 375 3.37 -11.30 -21.71
CA GLN A 375 2.44 -11.93 -20.78
C GLN A 375 3.19 -12.67 -19.66
N GLN A 376 4.22 -13.45 -20.01
CA GLN A 376 5.01 -14.18 -19.02
C GLN A 376 5.80 -13.25 -18.09
N VAL A 377 6.42 -12.20 -18.65
CA VAL A 377 7.14 -11.21 -17.84
C VAL A 377 6.19 -10.45 -16.91
N PHE A 378 4.99 -10.12 -17.39
CA PHE A 378 3.96 -9.47 -16.58
C PHE A 378 3.49 -10.38 -15.44
N LEU A 379 3.22 -11.66 -15.70
CA LEU A 379 2.77 -12.61 -14.67
C LEU A 379 3.83 -12.82 -13.58
N LEU A 380 5.11 -12.94 -13.96
CA LEU A 380 6.23 -13.01 -13.01
C LEU A 380 6.41 -11.69 -12.23
N GLY A 381 6.23 -10.54 -12.88
CA GLY A 381 6.24 -9.23 -12.24
C GLY A 381 5.08 -9.04 -11.25
N ALA A 382 3.87 -9.45 -11.64
CA ALA A 382 2.68 -9.44 -10.80
C ALA A 382 2.87 -10.33 -9.57
N PHE A 383 3.46 -11.52 -9.72
CA PHE A 383 3.89 -12.35 -8.60
C PHE A 383 4.87 -11.59 -7.68
N ALA A 384 5.96 -11.06 -8.23
CA ALA A 384 7.00 -10.38 -7.46
C ALA A 384 6.43 -9.27 -6.57
N VAL A 385 5.48 -8.51 -7.10
CA VAL A 385 4.89 -7.35 -6.43
C VAL A 385 3.76 -7.68 -5.47
N LEU A 386 2.86 -8.59 -5.85
CA LEU A 386 1.86 -9.07 -4.90
C LEU A 386 2.53 -9.78 -3.71
N TYR A 387 3.61 -10.53 -3.98
CA TYR A 387 4.37 -11.20 -2.93
C TYR A 387 5.15 -10.23 -2.04
N SER A 388 5.80 -9.20 -2.59
CA SER A 388 6.48 -8.19 -1.76
C SER A 388 5.51 -7.49 -0.82
N THR A 389 4.32 -7.11 -1.32
CA THR A 389 3.28 -6.51 -0.49
C THR A 389 2.82 -7.45 0.61
N PHE A 390 2.48 -8.70 0.28
CA PHE A 390 2.07 -9.69 1.28
C PHE A 390 3.14 -9.89 2.36
N PHE A 391 4.40 -10.07 1.93
CA PHE A 391 5.52 -10.34 2.82
C PHE A 391 5.78 -9.18 3.79
N VAL A 392 5.85 -7.95 3.29
CA VAL A 392 6.12 -6.76 4.13
C VAL A 392 4.94 -6.39 5.00
N ALA A 393 3.71 -6.48 4.47
CA ALA A 393 2.51 -6.19 5.24
C ALA A 393 2.32 -7.22 6.36
N ALA A 394 2.56 -8.51 6.11
CA ALA A 394 2.56 -9.53 7.17
C ALA A 394 3.59 -9.20 8.26
N ALA A 395 4.81 -8.81 7.87
CA ALA A 395 5.85 -8.42 8.82
C ALA A 395 5.47 -7.18 9.65
N GLY A 396 4.94 -6.14 9.00
CA GLY A 396 4.56 -4.88 9.63
C GLY A 396 3.37 -5.03 10.57
N ASN A 397 2.28 -5.65 10.09
CA ASN A 397 1.07 -5.83 10.88
C ASN A 397 1.30 -6.77 12.06
N SER A 398 2.15 -7.79 11.93
CA SER A 398 2.49 -8.69 13.05
C SER A 398 3.18 -7.96 14.20
N ARG A 399 4.00 -6.94 13.91
CA ARG A 399 4.62 -6.07 14.93
C ARG A 399 3.58 -5.21 15.63
N MET A 400 2.68 -4.66 14.84
CA MET A 400 1.61 -3.81 15.35
C MET A 400 0.63 -4.61 16.22
N VAL A 401 0.29 -5.83 15.83
CA VAL A 401 -0.51 -6.76 16.64
C VAL A 401 0.22 -7.14 17.92
N ALA A 402 1.51 -7.49 17.86
CA ALA A 402 2.29 -7.81 19.04
C ALA A 402 2.34 -6.62 20.03
N ASP A 403 2.51 -5.40 19.54
CA ASP A 403 2.47 -4.20 20.39
C ASP A 403 1.06 -3.95 20.95
N GLY A 404 0.02 -4.15 20.14
CA GLY A 404 -1.37 -4.04 20.57
C GLY A 404 -1.77 -5.03 21.66
N LEU A 405 -1.14 -6.21 21.70
CA LEU A 405 -1.28 -7.23 22.75
C LEU A 405 -0.46 -6.93 24.03
N VAL A 406 0.60 -6.11 23.92
CA VAL A 406 1.38 -5.59 25.07
C VAL A 406 0.69 -4.39 25.72
N LEU A 407 0.16 -3.47 24.92
CA LEU A 407 -1.05 -2.72 25.27
C LEU A 407 -2.17 -3.75 25.52
N ALA A 408 -3.42 -3.50 25.87
CA ALA A 408 -4.34 -4.55 26.37
C ALA A 408 -3.87 -5.42 27.60
N GLY A 409 -2.58 -5.60 27.90
CA GLY A 409 -2.07 -6.36 29.04
C GLY A 409 -2.01 -7.88 28.84
N LEU A 410 -2.11 -8.38 27.61
CA LEU A 410 -2.10 -9.82 27.30
C LEU A 410 -0.67 -10.40 27.20
N LEU A 411 0.33 -9.54 26.96
CA LEU A 411 1.73 -9.90 26.84
C LEU A 411 2.62 -9.00 27.71
N LYS A 412 3.75 -9.55 28.16
CA LYS A 412 4.78 -8.76 28.86
C LYS A 412 5.49 -7.82 27.87
N GLY A 413 5.74 -6.59 28.31
CA GLY A 413 6.38 -5.55 27.51
C GLY A 413 7.92 -5.58 27.48
N ASP A 414 8.55 -6.68 27.91
CA ASP A 414 10.01 -6.81 27.82
C ASP A 414 10.45 -7.14 26.38
N GLU A 415 11.70 -6.79 26.04
CA GLU A 415 12.25 -6.92 24.69
C GLU A 415 12.19 -8.36 24.16
N GLN A 416 12.44 -9.35 25.03
CA GLN A 416 12.48 -10.75 24.66
C GLN A 416 11.08 -11.32 24.42
N SER A 417 10.12 -10.99 25.29
CA SER A 417 8.70 -11.32 25.11
C SER A 417 8.15 -10.67 23.84
N ARG A 418 8.46 -9.40 23.58
CA ARG A 418 8.03 -8.71 22.35
C ARG A 418 8.57 -9.40 21.10
N ARG A 419 9.86 -9.76 21.09
CA ARG A 419 10.49 -10.48 19.97
C ARG A 419 9.86 -11.87 19.74
N ASN A 420 9.55 -12.60 20.80
CA ASN A 420 8.87 -13.89 20.70
C ASN A 420 7.42 -13.72 20.21
N ALA A 421 6.72 -12.71 20.72
CA ALA A 421 5.37 -12.37 20.29
C ALA A 421 5.33 -12.05 18.80
N VAL A 422 6.26 -11.23 18.29
CA VAL A 422 6.36 -10.91 16.85
C VAL A 422 6.54 -12.16 16.01
N ARG A 423 7.37 -13.13 16.45
CA ARG A 423 7.54 -14.39 15.70
C ARG A 423 6.25 -15.20 15.64
N VAL A 424 5.55 -15.32 16.76
CA VAL A 424 4.28 -16.05 16.83
C VAL A 424 3.20 -15.34 16.01
N THR A 425 3.08 -14.02 16.15
CA THR A 425 2.10 -13.23 15.40
C THR A 425 2.37 -13.28 13.90
N CYS A 426 3.63 -13.29 13.45
CA CYS A 426 3.96 -13.50 12.03
C CYS A 426 3.39 -14.82 11.49
N VAL A 427 3.57 -15.94 12.21
CA VAL A 427 3.07 -17.24 11.76
C VAL A 427 1.54 -17.26 11.80
N VAL A 428 0.94 -16.79 12.89
CA VAL A 428 -0.53 -16.73 13.04
C VAL A 428 -1.15 -15.84 11.97
N TRP A 429 -0.54 -14.69 11.66
CA TRP A 429 -1.01 -13.75 10.66
C TRP A 429 -1.05 -14.38 9.26
N VAL A 430 0.02 -15.09 8.89
CA VAL A 430 0.13 -15.76 7.60
C VAL A 430 -0.88 -16.91 7.48
N LEU A 431 -1.08 -17.69 8.55
CA LEU A 431 -2.10 -18.74 8.59
C LEU A 431 -3.52 -18.17 8.52
N ALA A 432 -3.77 -17.06 9.20
CA ALA A 432 -5.06 -16.37 9.14
C ALA A 432 -5.34 -15.81 7.75
N ALA A 433 -4.34 -15.20 7.09
CA ALA A 433 -4.44 -14.74 5.71
C ALA A 433 -4.74 -15.91 4.75
N LEU A 434 -4.05 -17.05 4.92
CA LEU A 434 -4.31 -18.26 4.15
C LEU A 434 -5.74 -18.77 4.37
N ALA A 435 -6.23 -18.81 5.61
CA ALA A 435 -7.61 -19.19 5.90
C ALA A 435 -8.62 -18.24 5.21
N MET A 436 -8.38 -16.93 5.25
CA MET A 436 -9.23 -15.94 4.57
C MET A 436 -9.22 -16.12 3.05
N ALA A 437 -8.06 -16.44 2.45
CA ALA A 437 -7.93 -16.72 1.02
C ALA A 437 -8.87 -17.86 0.58
N PHE A 438 -8.94 -18.94 1.38
CA PHE A 438 -9.80 -20.09 1.09
C PHE A 438 -11.29 -19.86 1.39
N LEU A 439 -11.59 -19.01 2.38
CA LEU A 439 -12.96 -18.75 2.84
C LEU A 439 -13.74 -17.87 1.86
N PHE A 440 -13.16 -16.77 1.38
CA PHE A 440 -13.87 -15.76 0.59
C PHE A 440 -13.71 -15.92 -0.92
N ARG A 441 -12.58 -16.48 -1.39
CA ARG A 441 -12.30 -16.76 -2.82
C ARG A 441 -12.58 -15.60 -3.79
N ALA A 442 -12.47 -14.35 -3.33
CA ALA A 442 -12.75 -13.14 -4.11
C ALA A 442 -11.64 -12.10 -3.87
N PRO A 443 -10.44 -12.27 -4.47
CA PRO A 443 -9.25 -11.48 -4.16
C PRO A 443 -9.47 -9.97 -4.24
N VAL A 444 -10.09 -9.51 -5.33
CA VAL A 444 -10.35 -8.08 -5.58
C VAL A 444 -11.30 -7.50 -4.53
N ALA A 445 -12.39 -8.21 -4.22
CA ALA A 445 -13.36 -7.76 -3.23
C ALA A 445 -12.75 -7.70 -1.83
N MET A 446 -11.93 -8.69 -1.47
CA MET A 446 -11.22 -8.74 -0.19
C MET A 446 -10.26 -7.55 -0.03
N VAL A 447 -9.53 -7.20 -1.08
CA VAL A 447 -8.64 -6.02 -1.08
C VAL A 447 -9.45 -4.73 -0.92
N LEU A 448 -10.50 -4.54 -1.73
CA LEU A 448 -11.33 -3.34 -1.70
C LEU A 448 -12.11 -3.17 -0.39
N ALA A 449 -12.57 -4.25 0.23
CA ALA A 449 -13.31 -4.22 1.49
C ALA A 449 -12.49 -3.61 2.63
N SER A 450 -11.19 -3.93 2.70
CA SER A 450 -10.30 -3.32 3.69
C SER A 450 -10.12 -1.81 3.50
N GLY A 451 -10.27 -1.30 2.27
CA GLY A 451 -10.13 0.12 1.96
C GLY A 451 -11.09 1.01 2.69
N VAL A 452 -12.29 0.51 3.00
CA VAL A 452 -13.28 1.21 3.83
C VAL A 452 -12.71 1.43 5.23
N ALA A 453 -12.18 0.39 5.86
CA ALA A 453 -11.62 0.50 7.20
C ALA A 453 -10.35 1.37 7.23
N GLN A 454 -9.52 1.26 6.20
CA GLN A 454 -8.35 2.12 6.05
C GLN A 454 -8.76 3.60 5.88
N ALA A 455 -9.74 3.90 5.04
CA ALA A 455 -10.27 5.24 4.85
C ALA A 455 -10.80 5.85 6.15
N LEU A 456 -11.54 5.07 6.96
CA LEU A 456 -11.98 5.51 8.28
C LEU A 456 -10.81 5.76 9.24
N MET A 457 -9.81 4.89 9.22
CA MET A 457 -8.62 5.04 10.06
C MET A 457 -7.78 6.27 9.66
N LEU A 458 -7.76 6.67 8.39
CA LEU A 458 -7.13 7.94 7.98
C LEU A 458 -7.74 9.13 8.75
N GLY A 459 -9.07 9.17 8.90
CA GLY A 459 -9.73 10.20 9.71
C GLY A 459 -9.28 10.18 11.18
N ALA A 460 -9.08 9.00 11.76
CA ALA A 460 -8.55 8.87 13.11
C ALA A 460 -7.09 9.36 13.22
N LEU A 461 -6.25 9.02 12.23
CA LEU A 461 -4.86 9.45 12.15
C LEU A 461 -4.74 10.97 11.99
N ALA A 462 -5.68 11.63 11.28
CA ALA A 462 -5.73 13.08 11.18
C ALA A 462 -5.86 13.75 12.56
N VAL A 463 -6.72 13.24 13.43
CA VAL A 463 -6.83 13.72 14.82
C VAL A 463 -5.53 13.48 15.57
N ALA A 464 -4.95 12.29 15.45
CA ALA A 464 -3.72 11.93 16.15
C ALA A 464 -2.54 12.84 15.78
N VAL A 465 -2.31 13.12 14.49
CA VAL A 465 -1.16 13.94 14.08
C VAL A 465 -1.33 15.41 14.42
N LEU A 466 -2.55 15.94 14.41
CA LEU A 466 -2.82 17.29 14.91
C LEU A 466 -2.56 17.36 16.42
N TYR A 467 -2.98 16.34 17.17
CA TYR A 467 -2.65 16.24 18.60
C TYR A 467 -1.13 16.14 18.83
N PHE A 468 -0.42 15.30 18.08
CA PHE A 468 1.04 15.20 18.19
C PHE A 468 1.71 16.53 17.90
N ARG A 469 1.30 17.22 16.83
CA ARG A 469 1.88 18.49 16.42
C ARG A 469 1.68 19.61 17.45
N TYR A 470 0.50 19.71 18.05
CA TYR A 470 0.14 20.87 18.90
C TYR A 470 0.18 20.60 20.40
N ARG A 471 0.22 19.33 20.84
CA ARG A 471 0.13 18.97 22.26
C ARG A 471 1.21 17.98 22.72
N ASP A 472 1.75 17.15 21.83
CA ASP A 472 2.67 16.06 22.18
C ASP A 472 3.95 16.07 21.33
N ILE A 473 4.57 17.25 21.26
CA ILE A 473 5.82 17.54 20.56
C ILE A 473 6.82 18.21 21.52
N ASP A 474 8.12 17.97 21.30
CA ASP A 474 9.16 18.79 21.91
C ASP A 474 9.27 20.10 21.11
N GLU A 475 9.05 21.25 21.75
CA GLU A 475 9.02 22.56 21.09
C GLU A 475 10.31 22.87 20.33
N ARG A 476 11.47 22.35 20.78
CA ARG A 476 12.75 22.54 20.09
C ARG A 476 12.79 21.84 18.74
N LEU A 477 11.95 20.82 18.54
CA LEU A 477 11.84 19.97 17.35
C LEU A 477 10.61 20.32 16.49
N ALA A 478 9.85 21.33 16.88
CA ALA A 478 8.67 21.80 16.16
C ALA A 478 9.07 22.34 14.76
N PRO A 479 8.47 21.83 13.66
CA PRO A 479 8.65 22.43 12.35
C PRO A 479 8.02 23.83 12.24
N GLY A 480 8.31 24.53 11.13
CA GLY A 480 7.78 25.87 10.84
C GLY A 480 6.36 25.88 10.27
N ARG A 481 5.83 27.09 10.02
CA ARG A 481 4.42 27.31 9.58
C ARG A 481 4.06 26.67 8.25
N SER A 482 4.99 26.56 7.30
CA SER A 482 4.73 25.88 6.02
C SER A 482 4.37 24.41 6.21
N TRP A 483 4.97 23.78 7.22
CA TRP A 483 4.67 22.40 7.59
C TRP A 483 3.28 22.27 8.23
N ASP A 484 2.86 23.27 9.02
CA ASP A 484 1.51 23.31 9.57
C ASP A 484 0.45 23.35 8.47
N VAL A 485 0.66 24.19 7.44
CA VAL A 485 -0.24 24.26 6.29
C VAL A 485 -0.33 22.88 5.61
N LEU A 486 0.81 22.25 5.33
CA LEU A 486 0.82 20.93 4.69
C LEU A 486 0.12 19.86 5.55
N LEU A 487 0.35 19.87 6.87
CA LEU A 487 -0.28 18.93 7.79
C LEU A 487 -1.80 19.13 7.87
N TRP A 488 -2.27 20.39 7.90
CA TRP A 488 -3.70 20.70 7.86
C TRP A 488 -4.34 20.32 6.53
N CYS A 489 -3.69 20.57 5.39
CA CYS A 489 -4.15 20.07 4.09
C CYS A 489 -4.32 18.54 4.12
N SER A 490 -3.41 17.84 4.78
CA SER A 490 -3.48 16.39 4.96
C SER A 490 -4.63 15.95 5.84
N ALA A 491 -4.80 16.60 6.99
CA ALA A 491 -5.88 16.31 7.92
C ALA A 491 -7.25 16.54 7.26
N ILE A 492 -7.42 17.65 6.52
CA ILE A 492 -8.65 17.96 5.79
C ILE A 492 -8.94 16.89 4.74
N GLY A 493 -7.94 16.49 3.95
CA GLY A 493 -8.08 15.42 2.96
C GLY A 493 -8.50 14.09 3.61
N PHE A 494 -7.91 13.75 4.75
CA PHE A 494 -8.22 12.51 5.49
C PHE A 494 -9.62 12.53 6.07
N PHE A 495 -10.05 13.65 6.65
CA PHE A 495 -11.44 13.81 7.10
C PHE A 495 -12.42 13.76 5.92
N GLY A 496 -12.06 14.32 4.77
CA GLY A 496 -12.85 14.22 3.53
C GLY A 496 -13.04 12.77 3.08
N ILE A 497 -11.95 12.01 2.99
CA ILE A 497 -11.97 10.58 2.62
C ILE A 497 -12.81 9.77 3.62
N ALA A 498 -12.56 9.94 4.93
CA ALA A 498 -13.28 9.22 5.97
C ALA A 498 -14.77 9.57 5.99
N GLY A 499 -15.11 10.87 5.98
CA GLY A 499 -16.48 11.36 6.00
C GLY A 499 -17.28 10.94 4.77
N TRP A 500 -16.67 11.01 3.59
CA TRP A 500 -17.29 10.51 2.36
C TRP A 500 -17.53 9.00 2.41
N THR A 501 -16.58 8.24 2.94
CA THR A 501 -16.70 6.78 3.07
C THR A 501 -17.86 6.41 4.01
N VAL A 502 -17.98 7.10 5.17
CA VAL A 502 -19.11 6.92 6.09
C VAL A 502 -20.43 7.24 5.39
N TRP A 503 -20.49 8.40 4.72
CA TRP A 503 -21.69 8.83 4.00
C TRP A 503 -22.13 7.80 2.95
N HIS A 504 -21.20 7.37 2.10
CA HIS A 504 -21.46 6.42 1.02
C HIS A 504 -21.99 5.09 1.58
N LYS A 505 -21.37 4.54 2.62
CA LYS A 505 -21.83 3.30 3.26
C LYS A 505 -23.16 3.46 3.99
N ALA A 506 -23.40 4.60 4.63
CA ALA A 506 -24.70 4.89 5.22
C ALA A 506 -25.80 4.94 4.16
N THR A 507 -25.56 5.57 3.01
CA THR A 507 -26.53 5.62 1.91
C THR A 507 -26.80 4.26 1.28
N GLU A 508 -25.78 3.40 1.13
CA GLU A 508 -25.97 2.01 0.66
C GLU A 508 -26.86 1.20 1.62
N ILE A 509 -26.62 1.32 2.93
CA ILE A 509 -27.41 0.62 3.96
C ILE A 509 -28.84 1.13 3.99
N LEU A 510 -29.05 2.45 3.94
CA LEU A 510 -30.39 3.03 3.91
C LEU A 510 -31.18 2.62 2.66
N ALA A 511 -30.52 2.56 1.49
CA ALA A 511 -31.13 2.07 0.26
C ALA A 511 -31.53 0.59 0.39
N PHE A 512 -30.66 -0.24 0.98
CA PHE A 512 -30.97 -1.65 1.24
C PHE A 512 -32.14 -1.84 2.22
N LEU A 513 -32.26 -1.01 3.25
CA LEU A 513 -33.37 -1.06 4.21
C LEU A 513 -34.69 -0.49 3.65
N SER A 514 -34.63 0.26 2.54
CA SER A 514 -35.81 0.79 1.84
C SER A 514 -36.36 -0.13 0.74
N LEU A 515 -35.65 -1.22 0.44
CA LEU A 515 -36.08 -2.35 -0.40
C LEU A 515 -36.69 -3.44 0.48
#